data_AF-A0A7Y6D4J3-F1
#
_entry.id   AF-A0A7Y6D4J3-F1
#
_cell.length_a   1.000
_cell.length_b   1.000
_cell.length_c   1.000
_cell.angle_alpha   90.00
_cell.angle_beta   90.00
_cell.angle_gamma   90.00
#
_symmetry.space_group_name_H-M   'P 1'
#
loop_
_entity.id
_entity.type
_entity.pdbx_description
1 polymer ?
#
loop_
_entity_poly.entity_id
_entity_poly.type
_entity_poly.pdbx_seq_one_letter_code
_entity_poly.pdbx_strand_id
1 'polypeptide(L)'
;MLIDFNEVTYHQDWECFAMAFVEILGLDIEARCAVGPDGGRDFIASENVRFGGKYRWLVSCKHRSSGTIGSSDDEAKDHRLREFQCNGFMFVYSRPLTSGLLQSFERVQANTGAGLKIFTDREIESTLVGSPDFYLLIRQYFPKSWERLAPALQSNDCDCGHTAGNIYLIPFTDPRTRQVEHQLCCDYCGSHTTEAMSRENVHYGQPILIHPEPY
;
A
#
# COMPACT_ATOMS: atom_id res chain seq x y z
N MET A 1 -4.15 11.33 -4.10
CA MET A 1 -3.08 10.33 -3.96
C MET A 1 -1.80 11.08 -3.66
N LEU A 2 -1.22 10.73 -2.53
CA LEU A 2 0.09 11.18 -2.05
C LEU A 2 1.22 10.55 -2.86
N ILE A 3 1.01 9.31 -3.31
CA ILE A 3 1.94 8.51 -4.08
C ILE A 3 1.45 8.43 -5.52
N ASP A 4 2.23 8.93 -6.47
CA ASP A 4 2.00 8.70 -7.89
C ASP A 4 2.67 7.40 -8.33
N PHE A 5 1.88 6.33 -8.40
CA PHE A 5 2.36 5.03 -8.83
C PHE A 5 2.92 5.00 -10.26
N ASN A 6 2.67 6.02 -11.09
CA ASN A 6 3.27 6.12 -12.43
C ASN A 6 4.75 6.52 -12.42
N GLU A 7 5.30 6.92 -11.28
CA GLU A 7 6.73 7.21 -11.17
C GLU A 7 7.58 5.94 -11.36
N VAL A 8 7.01 4.78 -11.02
CA VAL A 8 7.57 3.48 -11.36
C VAL A 8 7.12 3.13 -12.78
N THR A 9 8.05 3.11 -13.72
CA THR A 9 7.74 2.92 -15.15
C THR A 9 7.98 1.50 -15.64
N TYR A 10 8.90 0.77 -15.01
CA TYR A 10 9.28 -0.57 -15.42
C TYR A 10 8.69 -1.62 -14.48
N HIS A 11 8.21 -2.73 -15.07
CA HIS A 11 7.66 -3.86 -14.30
C HIS A 11 8.67 -4.40 -13.27
N GLN A 12 9.95 -4.49 -13.66
CA GLN A 12 11.01 -4.96 -12.79
C GLN A 12 11.21 -4.06 -11.56
N ASP A 13 11.06 -2.75 -11.72
CA ASP A 13 11.17 -1.80 -10.61
C ASP A 13 9.99 -1.95 -9.65
N TRP A 14 8.79 -2.23 -10.18
CA TRP A 14 7.61 -2.54 -9.36
C TRP A 14 7.80 -3.82 -8.55
N GLU A 15 8.36 -4.88 -9.14
CA GLU A 15 8.70 -6.10 -8.40
C GLU A 15 9.73 -5.83 -7.30
N CYS A 16 10.76 -5.03 -7.59
CA CYS A 16 11.77 -4.65 -6.59
C CYS A 16 11.16 -3.83 -5.45
N PHE A 17 10.29 -2.88 -5.78
CA PHE A 17 9.49 -2.13 -4.82
C PHE A 17 8.64 -3.07 -3.96
N ALA A 18 7.90 -3.99 -4.58
CA ALA A 18 7.01 -4.90 -3.88
C ALA A 18 7.74 -5.84 -2.92
N MET A 19 8.92 -6.34 -3.31
CA MET A 19 9.77 -7.13 -2.40
C MET A 19 10.19 -6.30 -1.18
N ALA A 20 10.75 -5.11 -1.39
CA ALA A 20 11.16 -4.25 -0.30
C ALA A 20 9.98 -3.81 0.58
N PHE A 21 8.82 -3.55 -0.01
CA PHE A 21 7.58 -3.25 0.69
C PHE A 21 7.17 -4.37 1.65
N VAL A 22 7.18 -5.62 1.19
CA VAL A 22 6.80 -6.74 2.08
C VAL A 22 7.89 -7.10 3.09
N GLU A 23 9.17 -6.86 2.78
CA GLU A 23 10.27 -7.00 3.74
C GLU A 23 10.11 -6.03 4.91
N ILE A 24 9.80 -4.76 4.62
CA ILE A 24 9.54 -3.75 5.65
C ILE A 24 8.28 -4.07 6.45
N LEU A 25 7.27 -4.72 5.83
CA LEU A 25 6.12 -5.28 6.56
C LEU A 25 6.47 -6.45 7.51
N GLY A 26 7.72 -6.92 7.50
CA GLY A 26 8.23 -7.96 8.39
C GLY A 26 8.17 -9.37 7.81
N LEU A 27 8.05 -9.52 6.49
CA LEU A 27 8.13 -10.82 5.82
C LEU A 27 9.54 -11.09 5.30
N ASP A 28 9.95 -12.36 5.30
CA ASP A 28 11.21 -12.81 4.71
C ASP A 28 11.00 -13.16 3.22
N ILE A 29 11.84 -12.64 2.32
CA ILE A 29 11.89 -13.06 0.92
C ILE A 29 12.64 -14.38 0.83
N GLU A 30 11.96 -15.46 0.43
CA GLU A 30 12.57 -16.78 0.34
C GLU A 30 13.17 -17.05 -1.04
N ALA A 31 12.55 -16.53 -2.09
CA ALA A 31 12.99 -16.75 -3.47
C ALA A 31 12.49 -15.64 -4.38
N ARG A 32 13.40 -15.07 -5.18
CA ARG A 32 13.06 -14.32 -6.39
C ARG A 32 12.85 -15.30 -7.53
N CYS A 33 11.80 -15.16 -8.33
CA CYS A 33 11.69 -15.98 -9.53
C CYS A 33 12.68 -15.47 -10.59
N ALA A 34 13.41 -16.38 -11.22
CA ALA A 34 14.43 -16.04 -12.21
C ALA A 34 13.78 -15.61 -13.53
N VAL A 35 14.30 -14.56 -14.19
CA VAL A 35 13.81 -14.05 -15.48
C VAL A 35 13.76 -15.18 -16.53
N GLY A 36 12.55 -15.58 -16.93
CA GLY A 36 12.31 -16.62 -17.94
C GLY A 36 10.87 -16.63 -18.46
N PRO A 37 10.42 -17.65 -19.22
CA PRO A 37 9.01 -17.83 -19.58
C PRO A 37 8.23 -18.22 -18.32
N ASP A 38 8.09 -17.25 -17.42
CA ASP A 38 7.69 -17.46 -16.06
C ASP A 38 6.22 -17.80 -16.01
N GLY A 39 5.92 -18.90 -15.32
CA GLY A 39 4.58 -19.35 -15.02
C GLY A 39 3.86 -18.41 -14.05
N GLY A 40 3.80 -17.11 -14.36
CA GLY A 40 2.97 -16.06 -13.78
C GLY A 40 3.07 -15.86 -12.26
N ARG A 41 4.28 -15.88 -11.69
CA ARG A 41 4.56 -15.50 -10.30
C ARG A 41 5.83 -14.66 -10.26
N ASP A 42 5.95 -13.78 -9.25
CA ASP A 42 7.09 -12.87 -9.17
C ASP A 42 8.06 -13.30 -8.06
N PHE A 43 7.57 -13.60 -6.84
CA PHE A 43 8.42 -14.11 -5.76
C PHE A 43 7.65 -14.87 -4.66
N ILE A 44 8.38 -15.49 -3.72
CA ILE A 44 7.83 -16.12 -2.52
C ILE A 44 8.29 -15.35 -1.28
N ALA A 45 7.33 -14.98 -0.43
CA ALA A 45 7.58 -14.38 0.88
C ALA A 45 7.11 -15.33 1.99
N SER A 46 7.62 -15.16 3.21
CA SER A 46 7.18 -15.94 4.36
C SER A 46 7.08 -15.09 5.62
N GLU A 47 6.18 -15.46 6.53
CA GLU A 47 6.13 -14.88 7.87
C GLU A 47 6.20 -15.98 8.93
N ASN A 48 6.83 -15.66 10.06
CA ASN A 48 6.93 -16.60 11.19
C ASN A 48 5.59 -16.70 11.91
N VAL A 49 5.09 -17.92 12.11
CA VAL A 49 3.89 -18.15 12.93
C VAL A 49 4.26 -18.47 14.37
N ARG A 50 3.38 -18.07 15.31
CA ARG A 50 3.62 -18.09 16.77
C ARG A 50 4.11 -19.41 17.38
N PHE A 51 3.98 -20.54 16.67
CA PHE A 51 4.33 -21.87 17.14
C PHE A 51 5.51 -22.52 16.39
N GLY A 52 6.40 -21.73 15.79
CA GLY A 52 7.66 -22.23 15.23
C GLY A 52 7.56 -22.79 13.80
N GLY A 53 6.73 -22.18 12.97
CA GLY A 53 6.61 -22.51 11.54
C GLY A 53 6.69 -21.27 10.66
N LYS A 54 6.68 -21.49 9.35
CA LYS A 54 6.58 -20.43 8.34
C LYS A 54 5.25 -20.52 7.60
N TYR A 55 4.60 -19.38 7.41
CA TYR A 55 3.50 -19.24 6.49
C TYR A 55 4.01 -18.62 5.20
N ARG A 56 3.94 -19.35 4.09
CA ARG A 56 4.52 -18.98 2.79
C ARG A 56 3.45 -18.38 1.89
N TRP A 57 3.77 -17.24 1.31
CA TRP A 57 2.93 -16.48 0.40
C TRP A 57 3.47 -16.60 -1.01
N LEU A 58 2.62 -17.04 -1.93
CA LEU A 58 2.88 -16.91 -3.36
C LEU A 58 2.52 -15.48 -3.78
N VAL A 59 3.53 -14.69 -4.13
CA VAL A 59 3.35 -13.26 -4.41
C VAL A 59 3.23 -13.01 -5.90
N SER A 60 2.21 -12.24 -6.28
CA SER A 60 2.04 -11.69 -7.62
C SER A 60 1.95 -10.17 -7.56
N CYS A 61 2.73 -9.54 -8.42
CA CYS A 61 2.91 -8.11 -8.59
C CYS A 61 2.36 -7.73 -9.95
N LYS A 62 1.48 -6.73 -10.00
CA LYS A 62 0.96 -6.20 -11.27
C LYS A 62 1.04 -4.70 -11.26
N HIS A 63 1.75 -4.19 -12.26
CA HIS A 63 1.91 -2.77 -12.48
C HIS A 63 1.14 -2.34 -13.72
N ARG A 64 0.36 -1.26 -13.61
CA ARG A 64 -0.28 -0.60 -14.75
C ARG A 64 -0.18 0.92 -14.60
N SER A 65 0.11 1.59 -15.72
CA SER A 65 0.12 3.05 -15.81
C SER A 65 -1.28 3.66 -15.74
N SER A 66 -2.33 2.91 -16.10
CA SER A 66 -3.72 3.40 -16.03
C SER A 66 -4.72 2.26 -15.94
N GLY A 67 -5.95 2.61 -15.54
CA GLY A 67 -7.06 1.66 -15.41
C GLY A 67 -6.96 0.79 -14.16
N THR A 68 -7.46 -0.43 -14.27
CA THR A 68 -7.56 -1.41 -13.18
C THR A 68 -6.83 -2.70 -13.52
N ILE A 69 -6.54 -3.52 -12.50
CA ILE A 69 -6.04 -4.88 -12.66
C ILE A 69 -7.22 -5.84 -12.80
N GLY A 70 -7.33 -6.51 -13.95
CA GLY A 70 -8.43 -7.40 -14.30
C GLY A 70 -8.04 -8.88 -14.34
N SER A 71 -9.01 -9.76 -14.56
CA SER A 71 -8.78 -11.21 -14.71
C SER A 71 -7.91 -11.58 -15.93
N SER A 72 -7.67 -10.66 -16.86
CA SER A 72 -6.71 -10.83 -17.95
C SER A 72 -5.27 -10.56 -17.52
N ASP A 73 -5.07 -9.83 -16.42
CA ASP A 73 -3.76 -9.45 -15.89
C ASP A 73 -3.24 -10.45 -14.88
N ASP A 74 -4.14 -11.02 -14.07
CA ASP A 74 -3.80 -11.94 -13.00
C ASP A 74 -4.97 -12.84 -12.63
N GLU A 75 -4.69 -13.92 -11.92
CA GLU A 75 -5.67 -14.85 -11.38
C GLU A 75 -5.07 -15.71 -10.26
N ALA A 76 -5.88 -16.03 -9.25
CA ALA A 76 -5.49 -17.03 -8.26
C ALA A 76 -5.72 -18.44 -8.83
N LYS A 77 -4.68 -19.27 -8.83
CA LYS A 77 -4.72 -20.67 -9.30
C LYS A 77 -4.37 -21.63 -8.18
N ASP A 78 -5.35 -22.38 -7.68
CA ASP A 78 -5.18 -23.31 -6.55
C ASP A 78 -3.99 -24.27 -6.72
N HIS A 79 -3.78 -24.81 -7.92
CA HIS A 79 -2.68 -25.74 -8.18
C HIS A 79 -1.30 -25.11 -7.97
N ARG A 80 -1.16 -23.79 -8.14
CA ARG A 80 0.12 -23.09 -7.94
C ARG A 80 0.56 -23.02 -6.49
N LEU A 81 -0.38 -22.99 -5.54
CA LEU A 81 -0.04 -23.11 -4.13
C LEU A 81 0.64 -24.46 -3.85
N ARG A 82 0.17 -25.52 -4.48
CA ARG A 82 0.77 -26.86 -4.34
C ARG A 82 2.11 -26.96 -5.05
N GLU A 83 2.20 -26.44 -6.28
CA GLU A 83 3.43 -26.42 -7.08
C GLU A 83 4.57 -25.73 -6.37
N PHE A 84 4.28 -24.60 -5.70
CA PHE A 84 5.29 -23.78 -5.04
C PHE A 84 5.34 -23.97 -3.52
N GLN A 85 4.53 -24.90 -3.00
CA GLN A 85 4.43 -25.24 -1.59
C GLN A 85 4.15 -24.00 -0.72
N CYS A 86 3.22 -23.15 -1.18
CA CYS A 86 2.75 -21.95 -0.47
C CYS A 86 1.42 -22.21 0.23
N ASN A 87 1.17 -21.44 1.29
CA ASN A 87 -0.04 -21.53 2.11
C ASN A 87 -1.13 -20.55 1.66
N GLY A 88 -0.74 -19.43 1.06
CA GLY A 88 -1.66 -18.38 0.63
C GLY A 88 -1.14 -17.56 -0.54
N PHE A 89 -2.01 -16.69 -1.05
CA PHE A 89 -1.68 -15.71 -2.08
C PHE A 89 -1.50 -14.32 -1.49
N MET A 90 -0.51 -13.61 -1.99
CA MET A 90 -0.33 -12.19 -1.74
C MET A 90 -0.29 -11.44 -3.07
N PHE A 91 -1.07 -10.38 -3.19
CA PHE A 91 -1.17 -9.58 -4.40
C PHE A 91 -0.73 -8.15 -4.12
N VAL A 92 0.19 -7.62 -4.93
CA VAL A 92 0.73 -6.26 -4.79
C VAL A 92 0.55 -5.49 -6.10
N TYR A 93 -0.47 -4.64 -6.13
CA TYR A 93 -0.98 -4.00 -7.34
C TYR A 93 -0.85 -2.49 -7.29
N SER A 94 -0.33 -1.90 -8.38
CA SER A 94 -0.19 -0.44 -8.47
C SER A 94 -1.49 0.29 -8.81
N ARG A 95 -2.61 -0.46 -8.89
CA ARG A 95 -3.94 0.01 -9.30
C ARG A 95 -5.03 -0.79 -8.59
N PRO A 96 -6.28 -0.28 -8.55
CA PRO A 96 -7.40 -1.02 -8.01
C PRO A 96 -7.68 -2.27 -8.85
N LEU A 97 -8.12 -3.35 -8.20
CA LEU A 97 -8.57 -4.54 -8.90
C LEU A 97 -10.05 -4.47 -9.31
N THR A 98 -10.40 -5.20 -10.36
CA THR A 98 -11.81 -5.38 -10.77
C THR A 98 -12.56 -6.33 -9.84
N SER A 99 -13.89 -6.20 -9.77
CA SER A 99 -14.76 -7.13 -9.03
C SER A 99 -14.65 -8.57 -9.54
N GLY A 100 -14.47 -8.76 -10.84
CA GLY A 100 -14.28 -10.09 -11.43
C GLY A 100 -12.99 -10.77 -10.95
N LEU A 101 -11.90 -10.01 -10.83
CA LEU A 101 -10.66 -10.52 -10.27
C LEU A 101 -10.81 -10.85 -8.78
N LEU A 102 -11.46 -9.98 -8.00
CA LEU A 102 -11.71 -10.22 -6.57
C LEU A 102 -12.52 -11.51 -6.35
N GLN A 103 -13.61 -11.70 -7.10
CA GLN A 103 -14.43 -12.92 -7.02
C GLN A 103 -13.63 -14.18 -7.35
N SER A 104 -12.65 -14.09 -8.24
CA SER A 104 -11.77 -15.22 -8.55
C SER A 104 -10.90 -15.61 -7.35
N PHE A 105 -10.43 -14.63 -6.57
CA PHE A 105 -9.61 -14.84 -5.39
C PHE A 105 -10.44 -15.41 -4.24
N GLU A 106 -11.62 -14.83 -3.98
CA GLU A 106 -12.57 -15.31 -2.99
C GLU A 106 -12.98 -16.75 -3.25
N ARG A 107 -13.19 -17.12 -4.53
CA ARG A 107 -13.49 -18.50 -4.92
C ARG A 107 -12.36 -19.45 -4.58
N VAL A 108 -11.11 -19.08 -4.84
CA VAL A 108 -9.95 -19.93 -4.50
C VAL A 108 -9.80 -20.04 -2.99
N GLN A 109 -9.92 -18.94 -2.26
CA GLN A 109 -9.91 -18.94 -0.79
C GLN A 109 -11.00 -19.86 -0.23
N ALA A 110 -12.24 -19.76 -0.73
CA ALA A 110 -13.35 -20.62 -0.30
C ALA A 110 -13.11 -22.10 -0.60
N ASN A 111 -12.52 -22.42 -1.75
CA ASN A 111 -12.29 -23.81 -2.18
C ASN A 111 -11.08 -24.48 -1.49
N THR A 112 -10.10 -23.70 -1.06
CA THR A 112 -8.81 -24.23 -0.58
C THR A 112 -8.53 -23.92 0.88
N GLY A 113 -9.21 -22.94 1.48
CA GLY A 113 -8.85 -22.38 2.77
C GLY A 113 -7.55 -21.56 2.75
N ALA A 114 -7.02 -21.23 1.57
CA ALA A 114 -5.79 -20.47 1.43
C ALA A 114 -5.91 -19.05 1.99
N GLY A 115 -4.84 -18.56 2.59
CA GLY A 115 -4.74 -17.16 2.99
C GLY A 115 -4.77 -16.25 1.76
N LEU A 116 -5.32 -15.06 1.93
CA LEU A 116 -5.41 -14.04 0.90
C LEU A 116 -5.02 -12.69 1.49
N LYS A 117 -3.96 -12.08 0.95
CA LYS A 117 -3.55 -10.70 1.24
C LYS A 117 -3.57 -9.92 -0.08
N ILE A 118 -4.24 -8.77 -0.11
CA ILE A 118 -4.33 -7.92 -1.30
C ILE A 118 -3.92 -6.51 -0.92
N PHE A 119 -2.94 -5.98 -1.62
CA PHE A 119 -2.47 -4.61 -1.52
C PHE A 119 -2.68 -3.94 -2.87
N THR A 120 -3.65 -3.03 -2.96
CA THR A 120 -3.82 -2.15 -4.14
C THR A 120 -3.13 -0.82 -3.90
N ASP A 121 -3.23 0.10 -4.87
CA ASP A 121 -2.74 1.46 -4.74
C ASP A 121 -3.16 2.14 -3.44
N ARG A 122 -4.39 1.91 -2.97
CA ARG A 122 -4.89 2.46 -1.70
C ARG A 122 -4.23 1.87 -0.47
N GLU A 123 -4.17 0.54 -0.35
CA GLU A 123 -3.54 -0.11 0.80
C GLU A 123 -2.03 0.18 0.84
N ILE A 124 -1.39 0.20 -0.33
CA ILE A 124 0.03 0.53 -0.45
C ILE A 124 0.25 2.00 -0.04
N GLU A 125 -0.49 2.97 -0.59
CA GLU A 125 -0.35 4.39 -0.24
C GLU A 125 -0.54 4.62 1.26
N SER A 126 -1.60 4.04 1.85
CA SER A 126 -1.87 4.17 3.28
C SER A 126 -0.73 3.59 4.14
N THR A 127 -0.15 2.46 3.72
CA THR A 127 0.96 1.81 4.43
C THR A 127 2.23 2.64 4.32
N LEU A 128 2.56 3.11 3.12
CA LEU A 128 3.77 3.89 2.87
C LEU A 128 3.79 5.19 3.68
N VAL A 129 2.66 5.90 3.73
CA VAL A 129 2.58 7.20 4.39
C VAL A 129 2.41 7.05 5.92
N GLY A 130 1.76 5.97 6.37
CA GLY A 130 1.42 5.75 7.78
C GLY A 130 2.56 5.23 8.66
N SER A 131 3.75 4.95 8.12
CA SER A 131 4.91 4.57 8.93
C SER A 131 6.23 5.14 8.37
N PRO A 132 7.08 5.76 9.22
CA PRO A 132 8.40 6.23 8.83
C PRO A 132 9.33 5.17 8.24
N ASP A 133 9.12 3.88 8.58
CA ASP A 133 9.93 2.77 8.08
C ASP A 133 9.90 2.67 6.54
N PHE A 134 8.84 3.18 5.91
CA PHE A 134 8.65 3.15 4.47
C PHE A 134 9.18 4.41 3.75
N TYR A 135 9.64 5.45 4.45
CA TYR A 135 10.00 6.72 3.79
C TYR A 135 11.20 6.60 2.86
N LEU A 136 12.15 5.71 3.18
CA LEU A 136 13.24 5.38 2.26
C LEU A 136 12.71 4.75 0.96
N LEU A 137 11.68 3.91 1.07
CA LEU A 137 11.04 3.29 -0.08
C LEU A 137 10.30 4.32 -0.94
N ILE A 138 9.60 5.27 -0.30
CA ILE A 138 8.96 6.40 -1.01
C ILE A 138 10.01 7.21 -1.76
N ARG A 139 11.09 7.61 -1.08
CA ARG A 139 12.17 8.42 -1.67
C ARG A 139 12.85 7.73 -2.85
N GLN A 140 12.98 6.40 -2.80
CA GLN A 140 13.64 5.62 -3.84
C GLN A 140 12.76 5.42 -5.08
N TYR A 141 11.49 5.02 -4.90
CA TYR A 141 10.63 4.61 -6.02
C TYR A 141 9.62 5.68 -6.47
N PHE A 142 9.31 6.66 -5.61
CA PHE A 142 8.37 7.76 -5.90
C PHE A 142 9.00 9.12 -5.53
N PRO A 143 10.14 9.50 -6.14
CA PRO A 143 10.90 10.69 -5.75
C PRO A 143 10.12 12.01 -5.86
N LYS A 144 9.24 12.18 -6.86
CA LYS A 144 8.39 13.38 -6.99
C LYS A 144 7.28 13.40 -5.96
N SER A 145 6.73 12.23 -5.62
CA SER A 145 5.80 12.10 -4.50
C SER A 145 6.48 12.45 -3.18
N TRP A 146 7.70 11.97 -2.96
CA TRP A 146 8.51 12.36 -1.80
C TRP A 146 8.75 13.86 -1.71
N GLU A 147 9.09 14.54 -2.82
CA GLU A 147 9.26 16.00 -2.82
C GLU A 147 8.01 16.76 -2.35
N ARG A 148 6.81 16.24 -2.66
CA ARG A 148 5.54 16.81 -2.17
C ARG A 148 5.24 16.43 -0.72
N LEU A 149 5.56 15.21 -0.32
CA LEU A 149 5.28 14.65 1.02
C LEU A 149 6.24 15.16 2.09
N ALA A 150 7.55 15.19 1.81
CA ALA A 150 8.60 15.41 2.79
C ALA A 150 8.45 16.69 3.63
N PRO A 151 8.02 17.84 3.06
CA PRO A 151 7.77 19.03 3.87
C PRO A 151 6.68 18.81 4.93
N ALA A 152 5.61 18.08 4.58
CA ALA A 152 4.54 17.76 5.51
C ALA A 152 5.00 16.76 6.59
N LEU A 153 5.85 15.80 6.22
CA LEU A 153 6.38 14.80 7.14
C LEU A 153 7.43 15.36 8.11
N GLN A 154 8.08 16.48 7.79
CA GLN A 154 9.08 17.13 8.65
C GLN A 154 8.47 18.17 9.60
N SER A 155 7.19 18.49 9.44
CA SER A 155 6.49 19.38 10.35
C SER A 155 6.08 18.62 11.60
N ASN A 156 6.57 19.06 12.76
CA ASN A 156 6.05 18.65 14.07
C ASN A 156 4.90 19.55 14.54
N ASP A 157 4.53 20.53 13.72
CA ASP A 157 3.53 21.53 14.04
C ASP A 157 2.26 21.19 13.26
N CYS A 158 1.12 21.21 13.96
CA CYS A 158 -0.17 21.39 13.31
C CYS A 158 -0.11 22.66 12.43
N ASP A 159 -0.83 22.71 11.31
CA ASP A 159 -0.94 23.93 10.48
C ASP A 159 -1.48 25.15 11.27
N CYS A 160 -2.06 24.89 12.44
CA CYS A 160 -2.55 25.85 13.41
C CYS A 160 -1.49 26.36 14.42
N GLY A 161 -0.25 25.86 14.38
CA GLY A 161 0.86 26.24 15.26
C GLY A 161 0.91 25.50 16.61
N HIS A 162 0.08 24.48 16.81
CA HIS A 162 0.13 23.64 18.02
C HIS A 162 1.19 22.55 17.91
N THR A 163 2.04 22.45 18.94
CA THR A 163 3.07 21.43 19.14
C THR A 163 2.65 20.50 20.28
N ALA A 164 1.67 19.63 20.06
CA ALA A 164 1.26 18.65 21.08
C ALA A 164 0.48 17.48 20.49
N GLY A 165 0.79 16.26 20.95
CA GLY A 165 0.08 15.02 20.60
C GLY A 165 0.50 14.37 19.28
N ASN A 166 -0.28 13.39 18.85
CA ASN A 166 -0.09 12.71 17.57
C ASN A 166 -0.35 13.68 16.41
N ILE A 167 0.48 13.66 15.37
CA ILE A 167 0.26 14.41 14.13
C ILE A 167 -0.32 13.50 13.05
N TYR A 168 -1.41 13.94 12.44
CA TYR A 168 -2.07 13.27 11.34
C TYR A 168 -1.99 14.09 10.06
N LEU A 169 -1.91 13.40 8.93
CA LEU A 169 -2.10 13.94 7.59
C LEU A 169 -3.51 13.60 7.12
N ILE A 170 -4.32 14.61 6.85
CA ILE A 170 -5.69 14.45 6.38
C ILE A 170 -5.73 14.84 4.89
N PRO A 171 -5.87 13.87 3.97
CA PRO A 171 -6.04 14.18 2.56
C PRO A 171 -7.44 14.75 2.29
N PHE A 172 -7.55 15.79 1.47
CA PHE A 172 -8.83 16.35 1.03
C PHE A 172 -8.78 16.83 -0.43
N THR A 173 -9.94 16.89 -1.09
CA THR A 173 -10.04 17.43 -2.45
C THR A 173 -10.32 18.93 -2.37
N ASP A 174 -9.37 19.76 -2.82
CA ASP A 174 -9.57 21.21 -2.85
C ASP A 174 -10.74 21.56 -3.79
N PRO A 175 -11.75 22.31 -3.30
CA PRO A 175 -12.97 22.59 -4.06
C PRO A 175 -12.74 23.54 -5.26
N ARG A 176 -11.66 24.32 -5.26
CA ARG A 176 -11.28 25.27 -6.31
C ARG A 176 -10.45 24.62 -7.41
N THR A 177 -9.39 23.88 -7.03
CA THR A 177 -8.42 23.29 -7.97
C THR A 177 -8.82 21.88 -8.38
N ARG A 178 -9.70 21.20 -7.62
CA ARG A 178 -10.05 19.78 -7.76
C ARG A 178 -8.85 18.83 -7.58
N GLN A 179 -7.74 19.32 -7.05
CA GLN A 179 -6.58 18.50 -6.72
C GLN A 179 -6.67 17.96 -5.30
N VAL A 180 -5.95 16.86 -5.03
CA VAL A 180 -5.84 16.32 -3.67
C VAL A 180 -4.75 17.07 -2.94
N GLU A 181 -5.12 17.75 -1.86
CA GLU A 181 -4.26 18.46 -0.94
C GLU A 181 -4.27 17.75 0.43
N HIS A 182 -3.42 18.20 1.34
CA HIS A 182 -3.25 17.58 2.64
C HIS A 182 -3.19 18.63 3.72
N GLN A 183 -3.81 18.34 4.85
CA GLN A 183 -3.74 19.19 6.04
C GLN A 183 -3.08 18.40 7.18
N LEU A 184 -2.13 19.04 7.86
CA LEU A 184 -1.50 18.50 9.06
C LEU A 184 -2.28 18.94 10.29
N CYS A 185 -2.69 17.98 11.11
CA CYS A 185 -3.47 18.24 12.31
C CYS A 185 -2.95 17.40 13.46
N CYS A 186 -2.86 17.99 14.66
CA CYS A 186 -2.69 17.21 15.88
C CYS A 186 -4.00 16.53 16.30
N ASP A 187 -3.95 15.65 17.32
CA ASP A 187 -5.14 15.01 17.92
C ASP A 187 -6.29 15.98 18.21
N TYR A 188 -5.98 17.15 18.77
CA TYR A 188 -6.97 18.16 19.11
C TYR A 188 -7.58 18.81 17.87
N CYS A 189 -6.77 19.11 16.86
CA CYS A 189 -7.22 19.82 15.68
C CYS A 189 -7.83 18.92 14.62
N GLY A 190 -7.50 17.63 14.58
CA GLY A 190 -8.02 16.70 13.58
C GLY A 190 -9.54 16.58 13.59
N SER A 191 -10.14 16.53 14.78
CA SER A 191 -11.60 16.51 14.93
C SER A 191 -12.24 17.81 14.42
N HIS A 192 -11.71 18.97 14.81
CA HIS A 192 -12.19 20.27 14.34
C HIS A 192 -12.03 20.46 12.82
N THR A 193 -10.91 20.01 12.26
CA THR A 193 -10.63 20.08 10.82
C THR A 193 -11.61 19.23 10.02
N THR A 194 -11.81 17.98 10.41
CA THR A 194 -12.75 17.07 9.71
C THR A 194 -14.20 17.54 9.85
N GLU A 195 -14.58 18.10 11.01
CA GLU A 195 -15.87 18.77 11.18
C GLU A 195 -16.04 19.99 10.27
N ALA A 196 -15.02 20.84 10.17
CA ALA A 196 -15.03 22.02 9.30
C ALA A 196 -15.15 21.62 7.82
N MET A 197 -14.33 20.68 7.36
CA MET A 197 -14.41 20.12 6.01
C MET A 197 -15.79 19.53 5.72
N SER A 198 -16.39 18.82 6.68
CA SER A 198 -17.75 18.30 6.53
C SER A 198 -18.80 19.39 6.41
N ARG A 199 -18.70 20.49 7.17
CA ARG A 199 -19.62 21.65 7.09
C ARG A 199 -19.51 22.36 5.74
N GLU A 200 -18.29 22.43 5.21
CA GLU A 200 -17.99 23.04 3.91
C GLU A 200 -18.23 22.09 2.72
N ASN A 201 -18.69 20.87 2.99
CA ASN A 201 -18.92 19.83 1.98
C ASN A 201 -17.66 19.50 1.16
N VAL A 202 -16.49 19.63 1.79
CA VAL A 202 -15.19 19.23 1.25
C VAL A 202 -15.04 17.73 1.44
N HIS A 203 -14.69 17.01 0.36
CA HIS A 203 -14.43 15.57 0.44
C HIS A 203 -13.05 15.33 1.04
N TYR A 204 -12.97 14.61 2.15
CA TYR A 204 -11.73 14.26 2.83
C TYR A 204 -11.62 12.75 3.11
N GLY A 205 -10.39 12.25 3.20
CA GLY A 205 -10.07 10.85 3.48
C GLY A 205 -9.81 10.60 4.97
N GLN A 206 -9.49 9.34 5.31
CA GLN A 206 -9.16 8.97 6.68
C GLN A 206 -7.86 9.67 7.14
N PRO A 207 -7.80 10.20 8.37
CA PRO A 207 -6.57 10.73 8.93
C PRO A 207 -5.48 9.65 9.01
N ILE A 208 -4.29 9.97 8.51
CA ILE A 208 -3.13 9.08 8.53
C ILE A 208 -2.20 9.55 9.64
N LEU A 209 -1.93 8.73 10.65
CA LEU A 209 -0.96 9.05 11.69
C LEU A 209 0.45 9.15 11.09
N ILE A 210 1.11 10.29 11.28
CA ILE A 210 2.47 10.57 10.78
C ILE A 210 3.50 10.58 11.91
N HIS A 211 3.21 11.27 13.01
CA HIS A 211 4.07 11.30 14.19
C HIS A 211 3.28 10.88 15.41
N PRO A 212 3.53 9.69 15.99
CA PRO A 212 2.99 9.37 17.30
C PRO A 212 3.64 10.26 18.37
N GLU A 213 2.88 10.66 19.38
CA GLU A 213 3.44 11.35 20.55
C GLU A 213 4.48 10.43 21.22
N PRO A 214 5.71 10.90 21.50
CA PRO A 214 6.69 10.10 22.21
C PRO A 214 6.20 9.83 23.64
N TYR A 215 6.14 8.55 24.01
CA TYR A 215 5.79 8.07 25.36
C TYR A 215 6.69 8.65 26.45
#